data_AF-A0A374ER75-F1
#
_entry.id   AF-A0A374ER75-F1
#
_cell.length_a   1.000
_cell.length_b   1.000
_cell.length_c   1.000
_cell.angle_alpha   90.00
_cell.angle_beta   90.00
_cell.angle_gamma   90.00
#
_symmetry.space_group_name_H-M   'P 1'
#
loop_
_entity.id
_entity.type
_entity.pdbx_description
1 polymer ?
#
loop_
_entity_poly.entity_id
_entity_poly.type
_entity_poly.pdbx_seq_one_letter_code
_entity_poly.pdbx_strand_id
1 'polypeptide(L)'
;MCCFDPEKYAKQKSDIENIRAFSELLDKNLFTYHFQPIVSSSTGEIVAYEALMRTKGNIALNPLQILNCAKNFGRLYDIEKATLKNTLKYLSKHQLDFENRRLYINSISSHALDDKDFYAIVNDYGELLEKVVIEMTEQTEISEDDLDRIRVRLEKNNMSLAIDDYGTGYSNTSNLLRYDPEVVKIDRSLISGIDQNPKAQKIVSKMVEYFHSSGYTALAEGVETSEELKTMIYFGVDLIQGYYVSKPKPVLIHDISENIREEIVAYSIEAGDKDKKVFHAEDNDVIDLAEMYKKRYSDIFLGTGTFTLSGKAEDDCAVPLSVTIGNGVDCVIHLKNAWLTIYEDLPIIKLGTGSRVRIVCSGEDRIDGRGIYVPEGSSLELVGSGELYIRSESQDCYAIGTDSKQPCGRITVAMTGVLDITANGDKCVGIGGGGCKDGIVIAGGDIAVNCSGDRCVGIGSIDGDADVTISNCGCRLKLAAGMSVGIGAVKGSADISISDYNMSCELSGNNLTAVGVMSNGTGRICILDGRLNISMKGRTLNCVGTRDGELDCELKNTVFKLYCEGGSVSGVGDKTGKGDVTAQSCQFDVMFLTGDGWWLGSPNGTLSVVDCKKDIKINK
;
A
#
# COMPACT_ATOMS: atom_id res chain seq x y z
N MET A 1 -64.35 -0.55 -47.63
CA MET A 1 -63.78 -1.68 -46.86
C MET A 1 -62.55 -1.14 -46.15
N CYS A 2 -62.60 -0.91 -44.83
CA CYS A 2 -61.36 -0.60 -44.11
C CYS A 2 -60.52 -1.87 -44.14
N CYS A 3 -59.38 -1.84 -44.83
CA CYS A 3 -58.45 -2.97 -44.84
C CYS A 3 -57.97 -3.19 -43.40
N PHE A 4 -58.31 -4.35 -42.85
CA PHE A 4 -57.77 -4.79 -41.58
C PHE A 4 -56.26 -4.99 -41.75
N ASP A 5 -55.49 -4.22 -40.99
CA ASP A 5 -54.03 -4.33 -40.90
C ASP A 5 -53.70 -5.09 -39.60
N PRO A 6 -53.26 -6.36 -39.69
CA PRO A 6 -52.97 -7.19 -38.53
C PRO A 6 -51.88 -6.61 -37.62
N GLU A 7 -50.88 -5.93 -38.17
CA GLU A 7 -49.78 -5.33 -37.40
C GLU A 7 -50.26 -4.13 -36.60
N LYS A 8 -51.07 -3.28 -37.25
CA LYS A 8 -51.69 -2.12 -36.58
C LYS A 8 -52.65 -2.55 -35.47
N TYR A 9 -53.44 -3.60 -35.69
CA TYR A 9 -54.33 -4.16 -34.67
C TYR A 9 -53.56 -4.78 -33.49
N ALA A 10 -52.49 -5.53 -33.76
CA ALA A 10 -51.63 -6.11 -32.72
C ALA A 10 -50.97 -5.05 -31.84
N LYS A 11 -50.46 -3.97 -32.46
CA LYS A 11 -49.88 -2.82 -31.75
C LYS A 11 -50.92 -2.13 -30.85
N GLN A 12 -52.09 -1.81 -31.39
CA GLN A 12 -53.19 -1.20 -30.62
C GLN A 12 -53.66 -2.07 -29.44
N LYS A 13 -53.73 -3.39 -29.64
CA LYS A 13 -54.06 -4.34 -28.57
C LYS A 13 -53.00 -4.32 -27.46
N SER A 14 -51.73 -4.37 -27.82
CA SER A 14 -50.59 -4.29 -26.89
C SER A 14 -50.61 -2.96 -26.11
N ASP A 15 -50.87 -1.84 -26.78
CA ASP A 15 -50.98 -0.53 -26.14
C ASP A 15 -52.11 -0.48 -25.10
N ILE A 16 -53.30 -1.02 -25.41
CA ILE A 16 -54.43 -1.10 -24.47
C ILE A 16 -54.11 -2.00 -23.26
N GLU A 17 -53.44 -3.13 -23.49
CA GLU A 17 -53.01 -4.05 -22.42
C GLU A 17 -51.97 -3.37 -21.51
N ASN A 18 -51.00 -2.66 -22.08
CA ASN A 18 -50.01 -1.89 -21.34
C ASN A 18 -50.65 -0.77 -20.51
N ILE A 19 -51.66 -0.08 -21.03
CA ILE A 19 -52.38 0.98 -20.31
C ILE A 19 -53.13 0.43 -19.09
N ARG A 20 -53.82 -0.71 -19.26
CA ARG A 20 -54.52 -1.36 -18.14
C ARG A 20 -53.55 -1.83 -17.07
N ALA A 21 -52.45 -2.46 -17.50
CA ALA A 21 -51.39 -2.90 -16.59
C ALA A 21 -50.72 -1.72 -15.87
N PHE A 22 -50.49 -0.60 -16.56
CA PHE A 22 -49.94 0.63 -15.98
C PHE A 22 -50.89 1.26 -14.96
N SER A 23 -52.17 1.36 -15.29
CA SER A 23 -53.18 1.90 -14.37
C SER A 23 -53.28 1.05 -13.11
N GLU A 24 -53.31 -0.27 -13.25
CA GLU A 24 -53.32 -1.19 -12.11
C GLU A 24 -52.05 -1.07 -11.26
N LEU A 25 -50.87 -1.00 -11.91
CA LEU A 25 -49.58 -0.82 -11.25
C LEU A 25 -49.57 0.43 -10.37
N LEU A 26 -50.04 1.56 -10.93
CA LEU A 26 -50.03 2.86 -10.27
C LEU A 26 -51.07 2.95 -9.15
N ASP A 27 -52.33 2.61 -9.45
CA ASP A 27 -53.46 2.76 -8.52
C ASP A 27 -53.32 1.82 -7.30
N LYS A 28 -52.73 0.63 -7.49
CA LYS A 28 -52.48 -0.32 -6.40
C LYS A 28 -51.06 -0.22 -5.82
N ASN A 29 -50.24 0.72 -6.29
CA ASN A 29 -48.85 0.90 -5.89
C ASN A 29 -48.05 -0.41 -5.91
N LEU A 30 -48.11 -1.17 -7.01
CA LEU A 30 -47.46 -2.47 -7.19
C LEU A 30 -46.01 -2.37 -7.66
N PHE A 31 -45.36 -1.23 -7.39
CA PHE A 31 -43.94 -1.06 -7.59
C PHE A 31 -43.15 -1.87 -6.58
N THR A 32 -42.06 -2.46 -7.04
CA THR A 32 -41.00 -3.02 -6.21
C THR A 32 -39.67 -2.47 -6.68
N TYR A 33 -38.60 -2.67 -5.92
CA TYR A 33 -37.29 -2.14 -6.27
C TYR A 33 -36.26 -3.25 -6.15
N HIS A 34 -35.34 -3.27 -7.11
CA HIS A 34 -34.10 -4.00 -6.97
C HIS A 34 -33.00 -3.01 -6.65
N PHE A 35 -32.02 -3.44 -5.85
CA PHE A 35 -30.93 -2.61 -5.39
C PHE A 35 -29.64 -3.08 -6.05
N GLN A 36 -28.94 -2.17 -6.69
CA GLN A 36 -27.63 -2.44 -7.27
C GLN A 36 -26.55 -1.77 -6.42
N PRO A 37 -25.55 -2.52 -5.93
CA PRO A 37 -24.48 -1.94 -5.12
C PRO A 37 -23.61 -1.00 -5.96
N ILE A 38 -23.19 0.09 -5.31
CA ILE A 38 -22.14 1.01 -5.76
C ILE A 38 -20.98 0.82 -4.78
N VAL A 39 -19.79 0.54 -5.30
CA VAL A 39 -18.61 0.22 -4.50
C VAL A 39 -17.54 1.29 -4.63
N SER A 40 -16.76 1.47 -3.58
CA SER A 40 -15.53 2.27 -3.59
C SER A 40 -14.52 1.64 -4.55
N SER A 41 -13.91 2.46 -5.41
CA SER A 41 -12.86 2.02 -6.33
C SER A 41 -11.54 1.66 -5.63
N SER A 42 -11.36 2.08 -4.37
CA SER A 42 -10.13 1.85 -3.62
C SER A 42 -10.18 0.64 -2.68
N THR A 43 -11.33 0.44 -2.04
CA THR A 43 -11.51 -0.63 -1.04
C THR A 43 -12.38 -1.79 -1.53
N GLY A 44 -13.18 -1.56 -2.58
CA GLY A 44 -14.22 -2.50 -3.02
C GLY A 44 -15.39 -2.64 -2.04
N GLU A 45 -15.45 -1.82 -0.98
CA GLU A 45 -16.57 -1.81 -0.04
C GLU A 45 -17.82 -1.20 -0.68
N ILE A 46 -19.00 -1.74 -0.33
CA ILE A 46 -20.28 -1.17 -0.76
C ILE A 46 -20.55 0.10 0.05
N VAL A 47 -20.56 1.24 -0.65
CA VAL A 47 -20.81 2.56 -0.06
C VAL A 47 -22.23 3.07 -0.34
N ALA A 48 -22.92 2.52 -1.34
CA ALA A 48 -24.29 2.90 -1.65
C ALA A 48 -25.05 1.82 -2.44
N TYR A 49 -26.34 2.04 -2.61
CA TYR A 49 -27.18 1.26 -3.52
C TYR A 49 -28.05 2.17 -4.37
N GLU A 50 -28.24 1.80 -5.63
CA GLU A 50 -29.24 2.41 -6.51
C GLU A 50 -30.54 1.62 -6.49
N ALA A 51 -31.65 2.31 -6.25
CA ALA A 51 -33.00 1.73 -6.24
C ALA A 51 -33.62 1.72 -7.64
N LEU A 52 -33.57 0.58 -8.30
CA LEU A 52 -34.08 0.40 -9.65
C LEU A 52 -35.50 -0.16 -9.64
N MET A 53 -36.44 0.61 -10.19
CA MET A 53 -37.86 0.26 -10.26
C MET A 53 -38.10 -1.07 -10.98
N ARG A 54 -39.01 -1.87 -10.42
CA ARG A 54 -39.53 -3.12 -10.95
C ARG A 54 -41.03 -3.21 -10.67
N THR A 55 -41.69 -4.18 -11.28
CA THR A 55 -43.12 -4.46 -11.07
C THR A 55 -43.30 -5.71 -10.21
N LYS A 56 -44.32 -5.71 -9.35
CA LYS A 56 -44.70 -6.89 -8.57
C LYS A 56 -45.68 -7.77 -9.34
N GLY A 57 -45.57 -9.10 -9.16
CA GLY A 57 -46.51 -10.07 -9.70
C GLY A 57 -46.36 -10.30 -11.21
N ASN A 58 -47.49 -10.47 -11.92
CA ASN A 58 -47.50 -10.80 -13.35
C ASN A 58 -47.52 -9.57 -14.28
N ILE A 59 -47.30 -8.36 -13.75
CA ILE A 59 -47.27 -7.14 -14.55
C ILE A 59 -45.94 -7.10 -15.31
N ALA A 60 -45.94 -7.49 -16.59
CA ALA A 60 -44.75 -7.59 -17.44
C ALA A 60 -44.33 -6.24 -18.07
N LEU A 61 -44.49 -5.13 -17.35
CA LEU A 61 -44.03 -3.81 -17.81
C LEU A 61 -42.61 -3.53 -17.29
N ASN A 62 -41.72 -3.15 -18.19
CA ASN A 62 -40.39 -2.67 -17.82
C ASN A 62 -40.41 -1.15 -17.49
N PRO A 63 -39.37 -0.60 -16.83
CA PRO A 63 -39.32 0.81 -16.45
C PRO A 63 -39.55 1.78 -17.62
N LEU A 64 -38.96 1.52 -18.79
CA LEU A 64 -39.13 2.38 -19.97
C LEU A 64 -40.60 2.39 -20.45
N GLN A 65 -41.27 1.24 -20.45
CA GLN A 65 -42.70 1.15 -20.78
C GLN A 65 -43.56 1.91 -19.76
N ILE A 66 -43.23 1.83 -18.48
CA ILE A 66 -43.93 2.56 -17.40
C ILE A 66 -43.78 4.07 -17.61
N LEU A 67 -42.56 4.56 -17.83
CA LEU A 67 -42.29 5.99 -18.05
C LEU A 67 -42.96 6.50 -19.33
N ASN A 68 -42.94 5.72 -20.41
CA ASN A 68 -43.64 6.07 -21.66
C ASN A 68 -45.16 6.17 -21.46
N CYS A 69 -45.76 5.21 -20.73
CA CYS A 69 -47.18 5.29 -20.39
C CYS A 69 -47.45 6.52 -19.52
N ALA A 70 -46.68 6.72 -18.44
CA ALA A 70 -46.84 7.85 -17.54
C ALA A 70 -46.74 9.19 -18.28
N LYS A 71 -45.78 9.34 -19.21
CA LYS A 71 -45.65 10.53 -20.05
C LYS A 71 -46.88 10.75 -20.93
N ASN A 72 -47.34 9.71 -21.63
CA ASN A 72 -48.50 9.80 -22.53
C ASN A 72 -49.81 10.13 -21.81
N PHE A 73 -49.95 9.77 -20.53
CA PHE A 73 -51.14 10.02 -19.73
C PHE A 73 -50.98 11.16 -18.71
N GLY A 74 -49.85 11.89 -18.71
CA GLY A 74 -49.62 12.99 -17.77
C GLY A 74 -49.52 12.54 -16.30
N ARG A 75 -48.99 11.35 -16.04
CA ARG A 75 -48.88 10.71 -14.71
C ARG A 75 -47.43 10.57 -14.21
N LEU A 76 -46.47 11.31 -14.80
CA LEU A 76 -45.06 11.27 -14.36
C LEU A 76 -44.89 11.73 -12.91
N TYR A 77 -45.69 12.72 -12.47
CA TYR A 77 -45.73 13.16 -11.07
C TYR A 77 -46.08 12.03 -10.10
N ASP A 78 -47.05 11.18 -10.46
CA ASP A 78 -47.43 10.06 -9.61
C ASP A 78 -46.32 9.00 -9.50
N ILE A 79 -45.53 8.83 -10.55
CA ILE A 79 -44.37 7.94 -10.57
C ILE A 79 -43.25 8.47 -9.67
N GLU A 80 -42.96 9.77 -9.76
CA GLU A 80 -42.00 10.45 -8.88
C GLU A 80 -42.39 10.27 -7.40
N LYS A 81 -43.66 10.57 -7.09
CA LYS A 81 -44.22 10.44 -5.75
C LYS A 81 -44.18 9.01 -5.23
N ALA A 82 -44.61 8.05 -6.05
CA ALA A 82 -44.57 6.64 -5.67
C ALA A 82 -43.13 6.17 -5.43
N THR A 83 -42.19 6.59 -6.27
CA THR A 83 -40.78 6.19 -6.19
C THR A 83 -40.15 6.67 -4.90
N LEU A 84 -40.15 7.98 -4.65
CA LEU A 84 -39.60 8.53 -3.40
C LEU A 84 -40.26 7.91 -2.17
N LYS A 85 -41.59 7.79 -2.15
CA LYS A 85 -42.29 7.23 -0.99
C LYS A 85 -41.95 5.75 -0.75
N ASN A 86 -41.85 4.94 -1.81
CA ASN A 86 -41.60 3.51 -1.67
C ASN A 86 -40.15 3.21 -1.29
N THR A 87 -39.17 3.93 -1.86
CA THR A 87 -37.75 3.78 -1.54
C THR A 87 -37.42 4.29 -0.14
N LEU A 88 -37.98 5.43 0.28
CA LEU A 88 -37.83 5.92 1.66
C LEU A 88 -38.49 5.02 2.69
N LYS A 89 -39.66 4.44 2.36
CA LYS A 89 -40.28 3.41 3.21
C LYS A 89 -39.40 2.16 3.31
N TYR A 90 -38.68 1.80 2.26
CA TYR A 90 -37.70 0.71 2.31
C TYR A 90 -36.53 1.09 3.22
N LEU A 91 -35.90 2.24 2.98
CA LEU A 91 -34.81 2.78 3.80
C LEU A 91 -35.15 2.82 5.29
N SER A 92 -36.35 3.31 5.64
CA SER A 92 -36.85 3.39 7.01
C SER A 92 -36.95 2.02 7.71
N LYS A 93 -37.20 0.95 6.95
CA LYS A 93 -37.24 -0.42 7.48
C LYS A 93 -35.88 -1.10 7.58
N HIS A 94 -34.87 -0.55 6.90
CA HIS A 94 -33.56 -1.15 6.69
C HIS A 94 -32.42 -0.26 7.21
N GLN A 95 -32.68 0.61 8.19
CA GLN A 95 -31.74 1.67 8.60
C GLN A 95 -30.34 1.17 8.98
N LEU A 96 -30.24 -0.02 9.61
CA LEU A 96 -28.96 -0.65 9.95
C LEU A 96 -28.13 -0.98 8.71
N ASP A 97 -28.79 -1.40 7.62
CA ASP A 97 -28.13 -1.73 6.35
C ASP A 97 -27.57 -0.47 5.65
N PHE A 98 -28.02 0.72 6.07
CA PHE A 98 -27.63 2.02 5.55
C PHE A 98 -26.88 2.88 6.59
N GLU A 99 -26.31 2.31 7.65
CA GLU A 99 -25.59 3.09 8.67
C GLU A 99 -24.47 3.93 8.04
N ASN A 100 -23.62 3.31 7.21
CA ASN A 100 -22.53 3.95 6.47
C ASN A 100 -22.75 3.89 4.94
N ARG A 101 -24.01 3.77 4.49
CA ARG A 101 -24.34 3.61 3.07
C ARG A 101 -25.45 4.54 2.64
N ARG A 102 -25.38 4.99 1.39
CA ARG A 102 -26.37 5.90 0.79
C ARG A 102 -27.36 5.16 -0.13
N LEU A 103 -28.49 5.80 -0.40
CA LEU A 103 -29.53 5.31 -1.31
C LEU A 103 -29.70 6.29 -2.48
N TYR A 104 -29.37 5.81 -3.69
CA TYR A 104 -29.54 6.54 -4.93
C TYR A 104 -30.96 6.30 -5.47
N ILE A 105 -31.65 7.39 -5.81
CA ILE A 105 -33.03 7.39 -6.30
C ILE A 105 -33.11 8.23 -7.57
N ASN A 106 -33.46 7.58 -8.67
CA ASN A 106 -33.81 8.23 -9.93
C ASN A 106 -34.99 9.19 -9.75
N SER A 107 -34.81 10.47 -10.11
CA SER A 107 -35.84 11.51 -10.07
C SER A 107 -36.23 12.00 -11.47
N ILE A 108 -37.54 12.18 -11.66
CA ILE A 108 -38.12 12.87 -12.79
C ILE A 108 -38.22 14.35 -12.42
N SER A 109 -37.07 15.04 -12.40
CA SER A 109 -36.96 16.41 -11.86
C SER A 109 -37.86 17.45 -12.53
N SER A 110 -38.21 17.27 -13.81
CA SER A 110 -39.24 18.06 -14.51
C SER A 110 -40.65 17.96 -13.92
N HIS A 111 -40.89 17.00 -13.04
CA HIS A 111 -42.15 16.74 -12.33
C HIS A 111 -41.91 16.60 -10.81
N ALA A 112 -40.93 17.35 -10.28
CA ALA A 112 -40.61 17.37 -8.86
C ALA A 112 -41.84 17.65 -7.98
N LEU A 113 -41.88 17.02 -6.80
CA LEU A 113 -43.03 17.08 -5.90
C LEU A 113 -43.43 18.51 -5.54
N ASP A 114 -44.73 18.76 -5.41
CA ASP A 114 -45.23 20.01 -4.83
C ASP A 114 -44.77 20.15 -3.36
N ASP A 115 -44.90 21.33 -2.77
CA ASP A 115 -44.37 21.55 -1.41
C ASP A 115 -45.12 20.73 -0.39
N LYS A 116 -46.44 20.57 -0.58
CA LYS A 116 -47.30 19.80 0.32
C LYS A 116 -46.85 18.33 0.38
N ASP A 117 -46.62 17.70 -0.76
CA ASP A 117 -46.21 16.31 -0.86
C ASP A 117 -44.76 16.11 -0.40
N PHE A 118 -43.87 17.06 -0.70
CA PHE A 118 -42.50 17.00 -0.19
C PHE A 118 -42.45 17.18 1.33
N TYR A 119 -43.22 18.11 1.90
CA TYR A 119 -43.33 18.26 3.36
C TYR A 119 -43.89 17.01 4.03
N ALA A 120 -44.81 16.29 3.39
CA ALA A 120 -45.28 15.01 3.89
C ALA A 120 -44.15 13.97 3.94
N ILE A 121 -43.28 13.94 2.92
CA ILE A 121 -42.08 13.09 2.93
C ILE A 121 -41.13 13.48 4.06
N VAL A 122 -40.84 14.77 4.24
CA VAL A 122 -39.95 15.25 5.31
C VAL A 122 -40.53 14.92 6.69
N ASN A 123 -41.84 15.05 6.87
CA ASN A 123 -42.49 14.71 8.13
C ASN A 123 -42.40 13.20 8.46
N ASP A 124 -42.49 12.35 7.43
CA ASP A 124 -42.48 10.88 7.61
C ASP A 124 -41.06 10.30 7.68
N TYR A 125 -40.08 10.92 7.01
CA TYR A 125 -38.75 10.35 6.75
C TYR A 125 -37.57 11.33 6.87
N GLY A 126 -37.77 12.53 7.42
CA GLY A 126 -36.78 13.62 7.39
C GLY A 126 -35.37 13.23 7.87
N GLU A 127 -35.27 12.45 8.95
CA GLU A 127 -33.99 11.97 9.49
C GLU A 127 -33.22 11.03 8.55
N LEU A 128 -33.89 10.45 7.56
CA LEU A 128 -33.30 9.52 6.60
C LEU A 128 -32.88 10.21 5.29
N LEU A 129 -33.31 11.45 5.08
CA LEU A 129 -33.04 12.17 3.84
C LEU A 129 -31.56 12.48 3.66
N GLU A 130 -30.78 12.62 4.73
CA GLU A 130 -29.32 12.78 4.65
C GLU A 130 -28.60 11.61 3.99
N LYS A 131 -29.25 10.44 3.89
CA LYS A 131 -28.71 9.24 3.24
C LYS A 131 -29.09 9.14 1.77
N VAL A 132 -29.88 10.08 1.26
CA VAL A 132 -30.46 10.03 -0.08
C VAL A 132 -29.61 10.82 -1.06
N VAL A 133 -29.33 10.18 -2.19
CA VAL A 133 -28.76 10.83 -3.37
C VAL A 133 -29.84 10.83 -4.46
N ILE A 134 -30.22 12.02 -4.91
CA ILE A 134 -31.16 12.17 -6.02
C ILE A 134 -30.38 12.13 -7.33
N GLU A 135 -30.80 11.28 -8.27
CA GLU A 135 -30.20 11.21 -9.60
C GLU A 135 -31.07 11.96 -10.61
N MET A 136 -30.44 12.84 -11.39
CA MET A 136 -31.05 13.57 -12.50
C MET A 136 -30.30 13.28 -13.78
N THR A 137 -31.00 13.01 -14.88
CA THR A 137 -30.34 12.80 -16.18
C THR A 137 -29.80 14.11 -16.75
N GLU A 138 -28.64 14.06 -17.42
CA GLU A 138 -27.98 15.23 -18.02
C GLU A 138 -28.91 16.04 -18.94
N GLN A 139 -29.78 15.35 -19.67
CA GLN A 139 -30.65 15.92 -20.70
C GLN A 139 -31.94 16.55 -20.16
N THR A 140 -32.17 16.53 -18.84
CA THR A 140 -33.40 17.09 -18.29
C THR A 140 -33.39 18.62 -18.42
N GLU A 141 -34.35 19.16 -19.17
CA GLU A 141 -34.62 20.59 -19.20
C GLU A 141 -35.42 20.99 -17.95
N ILE A 142 -34.80 21.78 -17.08
CA ILE A 142 -35.41 22.30 -15.86
C ILE A 142 -35.36 23.83 -15.83
N SER A 143 -36.46 24.46 -15.41
CA SER A 143 -36.52 25.91 -15.18
C SER A 143 -35.59 26.33 -14.03
N GLU A 144 -35.17 27.59 -13.96
CA GLU A 144 -34.35 28.06 -12.83
C GLU A 144 -35.12 28.00 -11.50
N ASP A 145 -36.43 28.33 -11.53
CA ASP A 145 -37.27 28.29 -10.34
C ASP A 145 -37.39 26.86 -9.76
N ASP A 146 -37.52 25.84 -10.62
CA ASP A 146 -37.59 24.44 -10.19
C ASP A 146 -36.23 23.94 -9.69
N LEU A 147 -35.13 24.37 -10.32
CA LEU A 147 -33.79 24.00 -9.90
C LEU A 147 -33.44 24.60 -8.53
N ASP A 148 -33.73 25.88 -8.31
CA ASP A 148 -33.52 26.54 -7.01
C ASP A 148 -34.36 25.88 -5.91
N ARG A 149 -35.57 25.45 -6.25
CA ARG A 149 -36.41 24.69 -5.32
C ARG A 149 -35.82 23.34 -4.97
N ILE A 150 -35.23 22.62 -5.93
CA ILE A 150 -34.49 21.38 -5.67
C ILE A 150 -33.27 21.65 -4.78
N ARG A 151 -32.45 22.65 -5.10
CA ARG A 151 -31.28 23.04 -4.28
C ARG A 151 -31.65 23.34 -2.83
N VAL A 152 -32.68 24.16 -2.60
CA VAL A 152 -33.14 24.48 -1.25
C VAL A 152 -33.58 23.21 -0.48
N ARG A 153 -34.17 22.24 -1.18
CA ARG A 153 -34.57 20.96 -0.57
C ARG A 153 -33.36 20.08 -0.27
N LEU A 154 -32.38 20.03 -1.17
CA LEU A 154 -31.15 19.29 -0.98
C LEU A 154 -30.41 19.82 0.25
N GLU A 155 -30.14 21.12 0.29
CA GLU A 155 -29.43 21.80 1.38
C GLU A 155 -30.14 21.64 2.74
N LYS A 156 -31.46 21.88 2.80
CA LYS A 156 -32.20 21.83 4.08
C LYS A 156 -32.28 20.43 4.70
N ASN A 157 -32.13 19.38 3.90
CA ASN A 157 -32.28 17.99 4.34
C ASN A 157 -30.96 17.20 4.23
N ASN A 158 -29.84 17.87 3.95
CA ASN A 158 -28.53 17.25 3.72
C ASN A 158 -28.55 16.14 2.66
N MET A 159 -29.42 16.25 1.66
CA MET A 159 -29.47 15.30 0.54
C MET A 159 -28.42 15.66 -0.50
N SER A 160 -27.89 14.66 -1.18
CA SER A 160 -26.92 14.83 -2.27
C SER A 160 -27.59 14.80 -3.63
N LEU A 161 -26.94 15.39 -4.63
CA LEU A 161 -27.34 15.33 -6.04
C LEU A 161 -26.30 14.56 -6.86
N ALA A 162 -26.77 13.71 -7.76
CA ALA A 162 -25.98 13.06 -8.78
C ALA A 162 -26.52 13.38 -10.18
N ILE A 163 -25.62 13.56 -11.15
CA ILE A 163 -25.98 13.64 -12.57
C ILE A 163 -25.73 12.30 -13.24
N ASP A 164 -26.75 11.81 -13.92
CA ASP A 164 -26.80 10.51 -14.58
C ASP A 164 -26.66 10.63 -16.11
N ASP A 165 -26.27 9.52 -16.75
CA ASP A 165 -26.05 9.40 -18.20
C ASP A 165 -25.09 10.44 -18.81
N TYR A 166 -24.10 10.91 -18.04
CA TYR A 166 -23.22 11.99 -18.50
C TYR A 166 -22.37 11.53 -19.68
N GLY A 167 -22.45 12.27 -20.80
CA GLY A 167 -21.66 12.01 -22.00
C GLY A 167 -22.38 11.29 -23.15
N THR A 168 -23.68 11.03 -23.01
CA THR A 168 -24.54 10.46 -24.07
C THR A 168 -24.94 11.47 -25.18
N GLY A 169 -24.52 12.74 -25.08
CA GLY A 169 -24.90 13.83 -26.00
C GLY A 169 -23.85 14.94 -26.13
N TYR A 170 -24.28 16.18 -26.40
CA TYR A 170 -23.41 17.36 -26.30
C TYR A 170 -23.10 17.59 -24.82
N SER A 171 -22.05 16.96 -24.28
CA SER A 171 -21.63 17.10 -22.89
C SER A 171 -21.65 18.57 -22.48
N ASN A 172 -22.68 18.96 -21.74
CA ASN A 172 -22.95 20.36 -21.52
C ASN A 172 -22.32 20.76 -20.20
N THR A 173 -21.02 21.07 -20.24
CA THR A 173 -20.27 21.56 -19.07
C THR A 173 -21.00 22.72 -18.37
N SER A 174 -21.78 23.52 -19.11
CA SER A 174 -22.61 24.58 -18.51
C SER A 174 -23.77 24.05 -17.65
N ASN A 175 -24.40 22.93 -18.02
CA ASN A 175 -25.42 22.28 -17.19
C ASN A 175 -24.80 21.66 -15.95
N LEU A 176 -23.59 21.08 -16.05
CA LEU A 176 -22.93 20.50 -14.89
C LEU A 176 -22.57 21.58 -13.85
N LEU A 177 -22.02 22.72 -14.30
CA LEU A 177 -21.77 23.89 -13.45
C LEU A 177 -23.07 24.49 -12.89
N ARG A 178 -24.16 24.41 -13.67
CA ARG A 178 -25.48 24.87 -13.23
C ARG A 178 -26.06 23.92 -12.18
N TYR A 179 -25.88 22.62 -12.28
CA TYR A 179 -26.45 21.67 -11.32
C TYR A 179 -25.59 21.51 -10.05
N ASP A 180 -24.28 21.71 -10.16
CA ASP A 180 -23.29 21.59 -9.07
C ASP A 180 -23.49 20.30 -8.24
N PRO A 181 -23.43 19.10 -8.87
CA PRO A 181 -23.71 17.85 -8.19
C PRO A 181 -22.54 17.40 -7.32
N GLU A 182 -22.83 16.51 -6.35
CA GLU A 182 -21.76 15.82 -5.60
C GLU A 182 -21.14 14.69 -6.43
N VAL A 183 -21.95 14.01 -7.26
CA VAL A 183 -21.54 12.82 -8.02
C VAL A 183 -21.90 12.97 -9.50
N VAL A 184 -21.00 12.54 -10.38
CA VAL A 184 -21.26 12.47 -11.83
C VAL A 184 -21.06 11.04 -12.30
N LYS A 185 -22.13 10.44 -12.84
CA LYS A 185 -22.12 9.08 -13.38
C LYS A 185 -21.73 9.12 -14.86
N ILE A 186 -20.62 8.47 -15.18
CA ILE A 186 -20.11 8.32 -16.54
C ILE A 186 -20.90 7.21 -17.21
N ASP A 187 -21.64 7.57 -18.26
CA ASP A 187 -22.50 6.61 -18.94
C ASP A 187 -21.72 5.43 -19.51
N ARG A 188 -22.39 4.28 -19.49
CA ARG A 188 -21.87 3.03 -20.02
C ARG A 188 -21.44 3.11 -21.47
N SER A 189 -22.09 3.91 -22.33
CA SER A 189 -21.71 4.02 -23.74
C SER A 189 -20.29 4.58 -23.94
N LEU A 190 -19.74 5.29 -22.93
CA LEU A 190 -18.36 5.75 -22.91
C LEU A 190 -17.38 4.72 -22.32
N ILE A 191 -17.88 3.80 -21.48
CA ILE A 191 -17.08 2.79 -20.77
C ILE A 191 -16.99 1.48 -21.56
N SER A 192 -18.01 1.13 -22.34
CA SER A 192 -18.07 -0.16 -23.02
C SER A 192 -16.91 -0.33 -24.02
N GLY A 193 -16.06 -1.33 -23.77
CA GLY A 193 -14.85 -1.60 -24.58
C GLY A 193 -13.79 -0.50 -24.50
N ILE A 194 -13.78 0.31 -23.43
CA ILE A 194 -12.83 1.42 -23.26
C ILE A 194 -11.38 0.96 -23.17
N ASP A 195 -11.13 -0.25 -22.67
CA ASP A 195 -9.81 -0.90 -22.61
C ASP A 195 -9.11 -0.99 -23.98
N GLN A 196 -9.90 -1.09 -25.05
CA GLN A 196 -9.41 -1.25 -26.44
C GLN A 196 -9.54 0.01 -27.29
N ASN A 197 -10.06 1.11 -26.74
CA ASN A 197 -10.34 2.32 -27.50
C ASN A 197 -9.54 3.54 -26.98
N PRO A 198 -8.33 3.79 -27.50
CA PRO A 198 -7.46 4.89 -27.05
C PRO A 198 -8.11 6.28 -27.13
N LYS A 199 -9.06 6.49 -28.06
CA LYS A 199 -9.79 7.77 -28.16
C LYS A 199 -10.78 7.92 -27.01
N ALA A 200 -11.55 6.88 -26.72
CA ALA A 200 -12.45 6.87 -25.56
C ALA A 200 -11.67 7.04 -24.26
N GLN A 201 -10.56 6.32 -24.09
CA GLN A 201 -9.65 6.45 -22.95
C GLN A 201 -9.21 7.90 -22.72
N LYS A 202 -8.75 8.58 -23.77
CA LYS A 202 -8.30 9.98 -23.68
C LYS A 202 -9.44 10.93 -23.30
N ILE A 203 -10.65 10.70 -23.79
CA ILE A 203 -11.81 11.55 -23.50
C ILE A 203 -12.24 11.33 -22.05
N VAL A 204 -12.43 10.08 -21.64
CA VAL A 204 -12.91 9.71 -20.31
C VAL A 204 -11.90 10.09 -19.24
N SER A 205 -10.59 9.87 -19.45
CA SER A 205 -9.58 10.31 -18.47
C SER A 205 -9.59 11.82 -18.24
N LYS A 206 -9.79 12.62 -19.31
CA LYS A 206 -9.97 14.07 -19.19
C LYS A 206 -11.27 14.48 -18.52
N MET A 207 -12.33 13.69 -18.64
CA MET A 207 -13.57 13.91 -17.89
C MET A 207 -13.36 13.68 -16.40
N VAL A 208 -12.69 12.59 -16.01
CA VAL A 208 -12.39 12.30 -14.60
C VAL A 208 -11.51 13.40 -13.99
N GLU A 209 -10.43 13.81 -14.67
CA GLU A 209 -9.60 14.96 -14.24
C GLU A 209 -10.43 16.24 -14.05
N TYR A 210 -11.37 16.51 -14.96
CA TYR A 210 -12.26 17.67 -14.87
C TYR A 210 -13.22 17.57 -13.68
N PHE A 211 -13.78 16.39 -13.41
CA PHE A 211 -14.65 16.18 -12.26
C PHE A 211 -13.92 16.46 -10.95
N HIS A 212 -12.73 15.89 -10.76
CA HIS A 212 -11.93 16.11 -9.55
C HIS A 212 -11.50 17.58 -9.38
N SER A 213 -11.05 18.23 -10.46
CA SER A 213 -10.67 19.65 -10.40
C SER A 213 -11.86 20.59 -10.14
N SER A 214 -13.08 20.12 -10.37
CA SER A 214 -14.32 20.83 -10.07
C SER A 214 -14.94 20.44 -8.72
N GLY A 215 -14.32 19.49 -7.99
CA GLY A 215 -14.80 19.01 -6.68
C GLY A 215 -15.88 17.93 -6.75
N TYR A 216 -16.12 17.32 -7.91
CA TYR A 216 -17.12 16.27 -8.10
C TYR A 216 -16.52 14.87 -7.91
N THR A 217 -17.35 13.95 -7.42
CA THR A 217 -17.04 12.51 -7.33
C THR A 217 -17.39 11.82 -8.65
N ALA A 218 -16.46 11.07 -9.24
CA ALA A 218 -16.67 10.33 -10.47
C ALA A 218 -17.18 8.90 -10.20
N LEU A 219 -18.31 8.53 -10.81
CA LEU A 219 -18.86 7.17 -10.75
C LEU A 219 -18.84 6.53 -12.14
N ALA A 220 -18.20 5.37 -12.26
CA ALA A 220 -18.18 4.57 -13.49
C ALA A 220 -19.43 3.66 -13.55
N GLU A 221 -20.36 3.92 -14.46
CA GLU A 221 -21.60 3.15 -14.59
C GLU A 221 -21.52 2.06 -15.65
N GLY A 222 -22.10 0.89 -15.33
CA GLY A 222 -22.33 -0.17 -16.30
C GLY A 222 -21.08 -0.97 -16.64
N VAL A 223 -20.09 -1.03 -15.74
CA VAL A 223 -18.87 -1.85 -15.88
C VAL A 223 -19.24 -3.34 -15.98
N GLU A 224 -18.82 -4.00 -17.06
CA GLU A 224 -19.14 -5.41 -17.33
C GLU A 224 -17.96 -6.34 -17.42
N THR A 225 -16.75 -5.83 -17.62
CA THR A 225 -15.52 -6.64 -17.67
C THR A 225 -14.48 -6.18 -16.66
N SER A 226 -13.51 -7.06 -16.35
CA SER A 226 -12.38 -6.74 -15.48
C SER A 226 -11.47 -5.69 -16.13
N GLU A 227 -11.36 -5.71 -17.46
CA GLU A 227 -10.56 -4.76 -18.23
C GLU A 227 -11.16 -3.35 -18.21
N GLU A 228 -12.49 -3.23 -18.31
CA GLU A 228 -13.21 -1.97 -18.11
C GLU A 228 -13.02 -1.46 -16.67
N LEU A 229 -13.20 -2.34 -15.68
CA LEU A 229 -12.98 -2.05 -14.26
C LEU A 229 -11.57 -1.48 -14.03
N LYS A 230 -10.55 -2.20 -14.48
CA LYS A 230 -9.15 -1.81 -14.37
C LYS A 230 -8.91 -0.44 -15.00
N THR A 231 -9.40 -0.23 -16.22
CA THR A 231 -9.21 1.02 -16.96
C THR A 231 -9.83 2.21 -16.24
N MET A 232 -11.03 2.05 -15.68
CA MET A 232 -11.69 3.14 -14.95
C MET A 232 -11.00 3.45 -13.61
N ILE A 233 -10.60 2.43 -12.83
CA ILE A 233 -9.79 2.62 -11.62
C ILE A 233 -8.48 3.36 -11.96
N TYR A 234 -7.87 2.99 -13.08
CA TYR A 234 -6.65 3.60 -13.61
C TYR A 234 -6.79 5.05 -14.06
N PHE A 235 -8.01 5.53 -14.29
CA PHE A 235 -8.30 6.94 -14.56
C PHE A 235 -8.64 7.72 -13.30
N GLY A 236 -8.71 7.06 -12.15
CA GLY A 236 -9.00 7.67 -10.85
C GLY A 236 -10.48 7.80 -10.53
N VAL A 237 -11.38 7.01 -11.13
CA VAL A 237 -12.80 7.06 -10.69
C VAL A 237 -12.93 6.69 -9.22
N ASP A 238 -13.86 7.32 -8.52
CA ASP A 238 -14.05 7.16 -7.08
C ASP A 238 -14.99 5.98 -6.76
N LEU A 239 -16.02 5.81 -7.60
CA LEU A 239 -17.11 4.86 -7.39
C LEU A 239 -17.33 3.99 -8.63
N ILE A 240 -17.74 2.75 -8.42
CA ILE A 240 -17.96 1.77 -9.49
C ILE A 240 -19.31 1.11 -9.32
N GLN A 241 -20.05 1.01 -10.42
CA GLN A 241 -21.30 0.28 -10.49
C GLN A 241 -21.37 -0.49 -11.82
N GLY A 242 -21.80 -1.75 -11.78
CA GLY A 242 -21.90 -2.54 -12.99
C GLY A 242 -22.23 -4.00 -12.74
N TYR A 243 -22.53 -4.73 -13.82
CA TYR A 243 -22.83 -6.16 -13.71
C TYR A 243 -21.62 -7.00 -13.36
N TYR A 244 -20.40 -6.50 -13.64
CA TYR A 244 -19.17 -7.13 -13.17
C TYR A 244 -19.15 -7.18 -11.65
N VAL A 245 -19.46 -6.06 -10.97
CA VAL A 245 -19.55 -5.94 -9.51
C VAL A 245 -20.73 -6.74 -8.96
N SER A 246 -21.95 -6.39 -9.38
CA SER A 246 -23.16 -7.14 -9.07
C SER A 246 -24.37 -6.66 -9.88
N LYS A 247 -25.22 -7.60 -10.27
CA LYS A 247 -26.54 -7.28 -10.86
C LYS A 247 -27.52 -6.75 -9.79
N PRO A 248 -28.53 -5.94 -10.18
CA PRO A 248 -29.59 -5.51 -9.26
C PRO A 248 -30.37 -6.68 -8.67
N LYS A 249 -30.55 -6.70 -7.34
CA LYS A 249 -31.25 -7.78 -6.61
C LYS A 249 -32.45 -7.26 -5.81
N PRO A 250 -33.49 -8.07 -5.58
CA PRO A 250 -34.64 -7.68 -4.74
C PRO A 250 -34.31 -7.54 -3.25
N VAL A 251 -33.07 -7.85 -2.84
CA VAL A 251 -32.55 -7.75 -1.47
C VAL A 251 -31.18 -7.07 -1.50
N LEU A 252 -30.87 -6.34 -0.44
CA LEU A 252 -29.53 -5.77 -0.24
C LEU A 252 -28.52 -6.91 -0.05
N ILE A 253 -27.40 -6.83 -0.75
CA ILE A 253 -26.23 -7.65 -0.46
C ILE A 253 -25.28 -6.82 0.40
N HIS A 254 -24.70 -7.41 1.43
CA HIS A 254 -23.81 -6.67 2.32
C HIS A 254 -22.37 -6.62 1.84
N ASP A 255 -22.00 -7.54 0.95
CA ASP A 255 -20.68 -7.68 0.36
C ASP A 255 -20.79 -8.12 -1.11
N ILE A 256 -19.77 -7.75 -1.89
CA ILE A 256 -19.56 -8.28 -3.25
C ILE A 256 -18.74 -9.57 -3.19
N SER A 257 -18.51 -10.21 -4.33
CA SER A 257 -17.64 -11.40 -4.40
C SER A 257 -16.23 -11.06 -3.94
N GLU A 258 -15.61 -11.92 -3.13
CA GLU A 258 -14.24 -11.75 -2.63
C GLU A 258 -13.25 -11.47 -3.77
N ASN A 259 -13.25 -12.32 -4.81
CA ASN A 259 -12.36 -12.15 -5.96
C ASN A 259 -12.48 -10.77 -6.63
N ILE A 260 -13.70 -10.22 -6.71
CA ILE A 260 -13.91 -8.90 -7.32
C ILE A 260 -13.36 -7.81 -6.39
N ARG A 261 -13.54 -7.95 -5.08
CA ARG A 261 -12.98 -7.02 -4.10
C ARG A 261 -11.45 -7.04 -4.14
N GLU A 262 -10.84 -8.23 -4.21
CA GLU A 262 -9.40 -8.39 -4.36
C GLU A 262 -8.89 -7.76 -5.66
N GLU A 263 -9.60 -7.93 -6.79
CA GLU A 263 -9.26 -7.27 -8.05
C GLU A 263 -9.34 -5.74 -7.96
N ILE A 264 -10.40 -5.19 -7.34
CA ILE A 264 -10.53 -3.74 -7.13
C ILE A 264 -9.36 -3.21 -6.28
N VAL A 265 -9.05 -3.86 -5.16
CA VAL A 265 -7.94 -3.45 -4.29
C VAL A 265 -6.60 -3.58 -5.01
N ALA A 266 -6.37 -4.66 -5.75
CA ALA A 266 -5.15 -4.84 -6.54
C ALA A 266 -5.02 -3.73 -7.60
N TYR A 267 -6.06 -3.45 -8.38
CA TYR A 267 -6.05 -2.38 -9.36
C TYR A 267 -5.95 -1.00 -8.73
N SER A 268 -6.52 -0.78 -7.54
CA SER A 268 -6.37 0.48 -6.81
C SER A 268 -4.95 0.66 -6.28
N ILE A 269 -4.28 -0.40 -5.85
CA ILE A 269 -2.86 -0.33 -5.45
C ILE A 269 -2.00 -0.06 -6.69
N GLU A 270 -2.28 -0.74 -7.80
CA GLU A 270 -1.62 -0.49 -9.09
C GLU A 270 -1.92 0.93 -9.64
N ALA A 271 -3.10 1.50 -9.36
CA ALA A 271 -3.53 2.82 -9.82
C ALA A 271 -3.19 3.97 -8.85
N GLY A 272 -3.06 3.71 -7.55
CA GLY A 272 -2.51 4.66 -6.57
C GLY A 272 -1.06 5.03 -6.89
N ASP A 273 -0.42 4.23 -7.75
CA ASP A 273 0.82 4.53 -8.45
C ASP A 273 0.65 5.52 -9.64
N LYS A 274 -0.53 6.13 -9.88
CA LYS A 274 -0.81 7.01 -11.05
C LYS A 274 -1.12 8.48 -10.76
N ASP A 275 -1.47 8.87 -9.53
CA ASP A 275 -1.19 10.24 -9.08
C ASP A 275 0.32 10.49 -9.02
N LYS A 276 1.11 9.40 -9.09
CA LYS A 276 2.50 9.49 -9.47
C LYS A 276 2.62 9.76 -10.95
N LYS A 277 3.00 10.98 -11.27
CA LYS A 277 3.66 11.23 -12.53
C LYS A 277 5.00 10.49 -12.47
N VAL A 278 5.10 9.38 -13.20
CA VAL A 278 6.30 8.53 -13.25
C VAL A 278 7.17 8.97 -14.43
N PHE A 279 8.47 9.17 -14.17
CA PHE A 279 9.46 9.39 -15.22
C PHE A 279 10.03 8.03 -15.63
N HIS A 280 9.76 7.59 -16.85
CA HIS A 280 10.35 6.37 -17.40
C HIS A 280 11.70 6.71 -18.02
N ALA A 281 12.78 6.25 -17.39
CA ALA A 281 14.14 6.53 -17.85
C ALA A 281 14.54 5.60 -19.00
N GLU A 282 15.28 6.15 -19.95
CA GLU A 282 15.97 5.42 -21.02
C GLU A 282 17.43 5.13 -20.62
N ASP A 283 18.04 4.12 -21.25
CA ASP A 283 19.41 3.73 -20.95
C ASP A 283 20.41 4.90 -21.17
N ASN A 284 21.28 5.12 -20.19
CA ASN A 284 22.23 6.22 -20.07
C ASN A 284 21.63 7.60 -19.75
N ASP A 285 20.37 7.67 -19.32
CA ASP A 285 19.77 8.92 -18.85
C ASP A 285 20.53 9.52 -17.66
N VAL A 286 20.69 10.85 -17.71
CA VAL A 286 21.16 11.68 -16.60
C VAL A 286 19.98 12.49 -16.09
N ILE A 287 19.52 12.14 -14.90
CA ILE A 287 18.28 12.64 -14.30
C ILE A 287 18.64 13.60 -13.18
N ASP A 288 18.25 14.87 -13.37
CA ASP A 288 18.29 15.89 -12.34
C ASP A 288 17.04 15.77 -11.45
N LEU A 289 17.24 15.40 -10.19
CA LEU A 289 16.16 15.17 -9.23
C LEU A 289 15.34 16.45 -8.96
N ALA A 290 15.98 17.62 -8.94
CA ALA A 290 15.28 18.90 -8.74
C ALA A 290 14.40 19.24 -9.95
N GLU A 291 14.88 18.94 -11.16
CA GLU A 291 14.07 19.12 -12.37
C GLU A 291 12.87 18.17 -12.39
N MET A 292 13.04 16.91 -11.96
CA MET A 292 11.94 15.95 -11.85
C MET A 292 10.85 16.47 -10.90
N TYR A 293 11.26 16.96 -9.73
CA TYR A 293 10.33 17.54 -8.76
C TYR A 293 9.61 18.79 -9.28
N LYS A 294 10.32 19.72 -9.95
CA LYS A 294 9.70 20.89 -10.60
C LYS A 294 8.67 20.50 -11.66
N LYS A 295 8.93 19.41 -12.39
CA LYS A 295 7.99 18.83 -13.36
C LYS A 295 6.88 17.99 -12.69
N ARG A 296 6.81 17.97 -11.35
CA ARG A 296 5.84 17.21 -10.55
C ARG A 296 5.90 15.71 -10.78
N TYR A 297 7.07 15.16 -11.10
CA TYR A 297 7.29 13.72 -11.01
C TYR A 297 7.44 13.30 -9.55
N SER A 298 6.94 12.13 -9.21
CA SER A 298 7.03 11.56 -7.86
C SER A 298 7.64 10.16 -7.84
N ASP A 299 7.87 9.56 -9.00
CA ASP A 299 8.61 8.30 -9.14
C ASP A 299 9.47 8.33 -10.42
N ILE A 300 10.60 7.62 -10.38
CA ILE A 300 11.43 7.32 -11.53
C ILE A 300 11.40 5.80 -11.73
N PHE A 301 10.90 5.36 -12.89
CA PHE A 301 10.92 3.96 -13.28
C PHE A 301 12.18 3.64 -14.10
N LEU A 302 12.93 2.65 -13.65
CA LEU A 302 14.17 2.19 -14.27
C LEU A 302 14.00 0.78 -14.86
N GLY A 303 14.26 0.67 -16.16
CA GLY A 303 14.40 -0.61 -16.86
C GLY A 303 15.85 -1.11 -16.86
N THR A 304 16.17 -2.00 -17.80
CA THR A 304 17.55 -2.47 -17.99
C THR A 304 18.40 -1.36 -18.57
N GLY A 305 19.54 -1.05 -17.94
CA GLY A 305 20.41 0.03 -18.38
C GLY A 305 21.28 0.64 -17.28
N THR A 306 21.96 1.72 -17.62
CA THR A 306 22.75 2.54 -16.69
C THR A 306 22.10 3.91 -16.56
N PHE A 307 21.89 4.39 -15.34
CA PHE A 307 21.21 5.66 -15.08
C PHE A 307 22.05 6.51 -14.12
N THR A 308 22.02 7.82 -14.27
CA THR A 308 22.62 8.74 -13.29
C THR A 308 21.51 9.55 -12.63
N LEU A 309 21.37 9.44 -11.31
CA LEU A 309 20.51 10.30 -10.51
C LEU A 309 21.39 11.32 -9.80
N SER A 310 21.16 12.60 -10.05
CA SER A 310 22.00 13.67 -9.52
C SER A 310 21.19 14.85 -9.01
N GLY A 311 21.75 15.55 -8.02
CA GLY A 311 21.23 16.81 -7.53
C GLY A 311 20.37 16.70 -6.27
N LYS A 312 20.14 17.87 -5.67
CA LYS A 312 19.27 18.13 -4.51
C LYS A 312 18.28 19.23 -4.92
N ALA A 313 17.14 19.37 -4.24
CA ALA A 313 16.21 20.46 -4.54
C ALA A 313 16.85 21.84 -4.28
N GLU A 314 16.24 22.90 -4.83
CA GLU A 314 16.59 24.28 -4.47
C GLU A 314 16.56 24.43 -2.93
N ASP A 315 17.52 25.16 -2.36
CA ASP A 315 17.69 25.35 -0.91
C ASP A 315 18.21 24.14 -0.08
N ASP A 316 18.93 23.18 -0.69
CA ASP A 316 19.59 22.04 0.00
C ASP A 316 18.59 21.17 0.78
N CYS A 317 17.41 20.94 0.19
CA CYS A 317 16.36 20.10 0.77
C CYS A 317 16.20 18.76 0.03
N ALA A 318 15.62 17.78 0.73
CA ALA A 318 15.33 16.45 0.21
C ALA A 318 14.25 16.49 -0.89
N VAL A 319 14.40 15.65 -1.92
CA VAL A 319 13.48 15.59 -3.06
C VAL A 319 12.42 14.51 -2.82
N PRO A 320 11.11 14.83 -2.77
CA PRO A 320 10.05 13.86 -2.48
C PRO A 320 9.76 12.96 -3.70
N LEU A 321 10.61 11.95 -3.93
CA LEU A 321 10.60 11.13 -5.13
C LEU A 321 11.11 9.70 -4.85
N SER A 322 10.38 8.69 -5.33
CA SER A 322 10.83 7.28 -5.34
C SER A 322 11.56 6.89 -6.62
N VAL A 323 12.30 5.78 -6.54
CA VAL A 323 12.88 5.08 -7.68
C VAL A 323 12.38 3.64 -7.68
N THR A 324 11.73 3.23 -8.76
CA THR A 324 11.19 1.87 -8.93
C THR A 324 11.94 1.14 -10.04
N ILE A 325 12.44 -0.05 -9.74
CA ILE A 325 13.14 -0.91 -10.72
C ILE A 325 12.18 -2.03 -11.15
N GLY A 326 12.12 -2.30 -12.46
CA GLY A 326 11.29 -3.37 -13.01
C GLY A 326 11.70 -4.79 -12.55
N ASN A 327 10.76 -5.73 -12.62
CA ASN A 327 11.04 -7.15 -12.33
C ASN A 327 11.99 -7.77 -13.35
N GLY A 328 12.92 -8.62 -12.90
CA GLY A 328 13.86 -9.33 -13.77
C GLY A 328 14.85 -8.44 -14.54
N VAL A 329 15.01 -7.19 -14.10
CA VAL A 329 15.85 -6.17 -14.75
C VAL A 329 17.28 -6.20 -14.22
N ASP A 330 18.25 -5.93 -15.11
CA ASP A 330 19.63 -5.64 -14.74
C ASP A 330 19.92 -4.16 -14.91
N CYS A 331 20.20 -3.44 -13.82
CA CYS A 331 20.46 -2.01 -13.91
C CYS A 331 21.62 -1.52 -13.04
N VAL A 332 22.25 -0.44 -13.50
CA VAL A 332 23.28 0.30 -12.76
C VAL A 332 22.76 1.70 -12.48
N ILE A 333 22.80 2.14 -11.22
CA ILE A 333 22.34 3.46 -10.79
C ILE A 333 23.53 4.22 -10.23
N HIS A 334 23.96 5.29 -10.88
CA HIS A 334 24.94 6.21 -10.34
C HIS A 334 24.21 7.27 -9.50
N LEU A 335 24.42 7.24 -8.18
CA LEU A 335 23.99 8.33 -7.30
C LEU A 335 25.12 9.37 -7.23
N LYS A 336 24.77 10.64 -7.50
CA LYS A 336 25.71 11.78 -7.56
C LYS A 336 25.17 12.97 -6.77
N ASN A 337 25.47 12.99 -5.48
CA ASN A 337 24.93 13.96 -4.54
C ASN A 337 23.38 13.98 -4.54
N ALA A 338 22.78 12.79 -4.64
CA ALA A 338 21.34 12.61 -4.69
C ALA A 338 20.74 12.64 -3.28
N TRP A 339 19.65 13.38 -3.07
CA TRP A 339 18.92 13.37 -1.79
C TRP A 339 17.43 13.09 -2.02
N LEU A 340 17.01 11.88 -1.71
CA LEU A 340 15.65 11.39 -1.93
C LEU A 340 14.88 11.25 -0.61
N THR A 341 13.58 11.53 -0.65
CA THR A 341 12.66 11.31 0.47
C THR A 341 11.25 10.97 0.00
N ILE A 342 10.42 10.37 0.85
CA ILE A 342 8.96 10.17 0.67
C ILE A 342 8.31 10.23 2.05
N TYR A 343 7.14 10.87 2.14
CA TYR A 343 6.39 11.03 3.39
C TYR A 343 5.39 9.89 3.67
N GLU A 344 5.23 8.97 2.73
CA GLU A 344 4.44 7.75 2.84
C GLU A 344 5.28 6.56 3.32
N ASP A 345 4.65 5.50 3.82
CA ASP A 345 5.32 4.26 4.26
C ASP A 345 5.73 3.37 3.05
N LEU A 346 6.26 3.99 1.99
CA LEU A 346 6.73 3.35 0.77
C LEU A 346 8.27 3.36 0.69
N PRO A 347 8.90 2.34 0.05
CA PRO A 347 10.34 2.34 -0.17
C PRO A 347 10.79 3.51 -1.07
N ILE A 348 11.91 4.15 -0.73
CA ILE A 348 12.53 5.18 -1.56
C ILE A 348 13.12 4.57 -2.83
N ILE A 349 13.84 3.46 -2.71
CA ILE A 349 14.32 2.68 -3.85
C ILE A 349 13.71 1.28 -3.76
N LYS A 350 12.90 0.90 -4.75
CA LYS A 350 12.19 -0.37 -4.78
C LYS A 350 12.73 -1.27 -5.88
N LEU A 351 13.43 -2.34 -5.52
CA LEU A 351 13.84 -3.37 -6.47
C LEU A 351 12.65 -4.25 -6.85
N GLY A 352 12.60 -4.63 -8.13
CA GLY A 352 11.67 -5.63 -8.63
C GLY A 352 12.13 -7.06 -8.32
N THR A 353 11.21 -8.00 -8.24
CA THR A 353 11.55 -9.41 -8.01
C THR A 353 12.45 -9.93 -9.13
N GLY A 354 13.52 -10.63 -8.78
CA GLY A 354 14.48 -11.18 -9.75
C GLY A 354 15.40 -10.14 -10.41
N SER A 355 15.36 -8.86 -10.00
CA SER A 355 16.26 -7.83 -10.54
C SER A 355 17.68 -7.94 -9.99
N ARG A 356 18.68 -7.53 -10.76
CA ARG A 356 20.08 -7.35 -10.32
C ARG A 356 20.45 -5.89 -10.45
N VAL A 357 20.66 -5.22 -9.32
CA VAL A 357 20.89 -3.77 -9.28
C VAL A 357 22.24 -3.46 -8.68
N ARG A 358 23.03 -2.64 -9.36
CA ARG A 358 24.27 -2.07 -8.82
C ARG A 358 24.10 -0.57 -8.61
N ILE A 359 24.26 -0.09 -7.38
CA ILE A 359 24.25 1.35 -7.07
C ILE A 359 25.68 1.83 -6.87
N VAL A 360 26.11 2.79 -7.68
CA VAL A 360 27.43 3.42 -7.62
C VAL A 360 27.29 4.79 -6.96
N CYS A 361 27.68 4.90 -5.69
CA CYS A 361 27.57 6.15 -4.93
C CYS A 361 28.80 7.03 -5.14
N SER A 362 28.59 8.33 -5.33
CA SER A 362 29.66 9.30 -5.54
C SER A 362 29.26 10.69 -5.05
N GLY A 363 30.13 11.30 -4.25
CA GLY A 363 29.76 12.50 -3.49
C GLY A 363 29.01 12.13 -2.22
N GLU A 364 28.02 12.93 -1.82
CA GLU A 364 27.24 12.75 -0.60
C GLU A 364 25.77 12.45 -0.94
N ASP A 365 25.39 11.18 -0.92
CA ASP A 365 24.07 10.68 -1.25
C ASP A 365 23.24 10.39 0.01
N ARG A 366 21.93 10.68 -0.03
CA ARG A 366 21.03 10.58 1.11
C ARG A 366 19.67 9.97 0.73
N ILE A 367 19.18 9.06 1.56
CA ILE A 367 17.88 8.40 1.45
C ILE A 367 17.16 8.55 2.79
N ASP A 368 16.10 9.36 2.83
CA ASP A 368 15.31 9.62 4.05
C ASP A 368 13.88 9.08 3.88
N GLY A 369 13.49 8.08 4.68
CA GLY A 369 12.23 7.33 4.56
C GLY A 369 12.51 5.82 4.57
N ARG A 370 11.55 4.97 4.19
CA ARG A 370 11.82 3.52 4.11
C ARG A 370 12.89 3.27 3.04
N GLY A 371 14.06 2.78 3.40
CA GLY A 371 15.26 2.83 2.56
C GLY A 371 15.20 2.08 1.22
N ILE A 372 16.05 1.07 1.06
CA ILE A 372 16.17 0.31 -0.20
C ILE A 372 15.51 -1.05 -0.02
N TYR A 373 14.40 -1.27 -0.71
CA TYR A 373 13.68 -2.55 -0.68
C TYR A 373 14.34 -3.56 -1.61
N VAL A 374 14.75 -4.71 -1.07
CA VAL A 374 15.42 -5.81 -1.80
C VAL A 374 14.66 -7.12 -1.58
N PRO A 375 13.67 -7.46 -2.43
CA PRO A 375 12.87 -8.66 -2.26
C PRO A 375 13.69 -9.94 -2.49
N GLU A 376 13.26 -11.05 -1.89
CA GLU A 376 13.83 -12.39 -2.11
C GLU A 376 13.99 -12.70 -3.61
N GLY A 377 15.13 -13.32 -3.97
CA GLY A 377 15.47 -13.64 -5.36
C GLY A 377 15.99 -12.47 -6.19
N SER A 378 16.01 -11.24 -5.66
CA SER A 378 16.72 -10.09 -6.27
C SER A 378 18.13 -9.92 -5.67
N SER A 379 18.98 -9.11 -6.31
CA SER A 379 20.28 -8.74 -5.75
C SER A 379 20.57 -7.25 -5.85
N LEU A 380 21.15 -6.70 -4.78
CA LEU A 380 21.66 -5.33 -4.69
C LEU A 380 23.17 -5.34 -4.43
N GLU A 381 23.92 -4.57 -5.20
CA GLU A 381 25.35 -4.31 -5.00
C GLU A 381 25.61 -2.82 -4.84
N LEU A 382 26.00 -2.37 -3.64
CA LEU A 382 26.43 -1.00 -3.37
C LEU A 382 27.94 -0.87 -3.56
N VAL A 383 28.38 0.03 -4.43
CA VAL A 383 29.80 0.30 -4.73
C VAL A 383 30.06 1.79 -4.83
N GLY A 384 31.33 2.17 -4.99
CA GLY A 384 31.76 3.55 -5.18
C GLY A 384 32.48 4.13 -3.98
N SER A 385 33.07 5.32 -4.19
CA SER A 385 33.92 5.99 -3.21
C SER A 385 33.22 7.13 -2.45
N GLY A 386 31.93 7.36 -2.73
CA GLY A 386 31.12 8.37 -2.05
C GLY A 386 30.65 7.95 -0.66
N GLU A 387 29.82 8.80 -0.09
CA GLU A 387 29.14 8.60 1.19
C GLU A 387 27.65 8.39 0.92
N LEU A 388 27.07 7.34 1.51
CA LEU A 388 25.63 7.08 1.46
C LEU A 388 25.05 7.08 2.88
N TYR A 389 24.11 7.99 3.11
CA TYR A 389 23.37 8.09 4.37
C TYR A 389 21.93 7.59 4.17
N ILE A 390 21.50 6.62 4.97
CA ILE A 390 20.12 6.11 4.93
C ILE A 390 19.48 6.30 6.31
N ARG A 391 18.38 7.06 6.36
CA ARG A 391 17.59 7.28 7.58
C ARG A 391 16.19 6.71 7.38
N SER A 392 15.89 5.62 8.07
CA SER A 392 14.62 4.90 7.99
C SER A 392 13.85 5.03 9.29
N GLU A 393 12.61 5.52 9.20
CA GLU A 393 11.71 5.69 10.33
C GLU A 393 10.33 5.12 9.98
N SER A 394 9.96 4.01 10.62
CA SER A 394 8.69 3.29 10.40
C SER A 394 8.45 2.33 11.58
N GLN A 395 7.24 1.82 11.76
CA GLN A 395 6.97 0.85 12.82
C GLN A 395 7.76 -0.47 12.59
N ASP A 396 7.80 -0.97 11.36
CA ASP A 396 8.56 -2.14 10.94
C ASP A 396 9.57 -1.71 9.87
N CYS A 397 10.71 -1.21 10.36
CA CYS A 397 11.63 -0.42 9.59
C CYS A 397 12.80 -1.25 9.05
N TYR A 398 13.27 -0.91 7.85
CA TYR A 398 14.55 -1.40 7.34
C TYR A 398 15.27 -0.29 6.56
N ALA A 399 16.59 -0.32 6.56
CA ALA A 399 17.38 0.60 5.72
C ALA A 399 17.78 -0.04 4.38
N ILE A 400 18.22 -1.30 4.38
CA ILE A 400 18.49 -2.06 3.15
C ILE A 400 17.96 -3.49 3.32
N GLY A 401 17.00 -3.88 2.49
CA GLY A 401 16.42 -5.22 2.49
C GLY A 401 14.90 -5.21 2.61
N THR A 402 14.34 -5.87 3.63
CA THR A 402 12.89 -6.03 3.81
C THR A 402 12.47 -5.85 5.25
N ASP A 403 11.16 -5.80 5.51
CA ASP A 403 10.60 -5.75 6.87
C ASP A 403 10.86 -7.03 7.67
N SER A 404 10.47 -7.04 8.95
CA SER A 404 10.70 -8.18 9.86
C SER A 404 10.01 -9.49 9.48
N LYS A 405 9.10 -9.49 8.49
CA LYS A 405 8.29 -10.65 8.10
C LYS A 405 8.76 -11.27 6.79
N GLN A 406 9.23 -10.45 5.86
CA GLN A 406 9.56 -10.90 4.50
C GLN A 406 11.04 -11.27 4.40
N PRO A 407 11.41 -12.36 3.70
CA PRO A 407 12.81 -12.64 3.37
C PRO A 407 13.37 -11.57 2.42
N CYS A 408 14.65 -11.24 2.59
CA CYS A 408 15.36 -10.32 1.72
C CYS A 408 16.17 -11.08 0.67
N GLY A 409 16.40 -10.41 -0.47
CA GLY A 409 17.33 -10.88 -1.50
C GLY A 409 18.80 -10.71 -1.10
N ARG A 410 19.70 -10.96 -2.05
CA ARG A 410 21.14 -10.84 -1.83
C ARG A 410 21.56 -9.37 -1.72
N ILE A 411 22.25 -9.00 -0.64
CA ILE A 411 22.76 -7.64 -0.44
C ILE A 411 24.29 -7.69 -0.40
N THR A 412 24.95 -6.92 -1.24
CA THR A 412 26.42 -6.79 -1.28
C THR A 412 26.81 -5.32 -1.10
N VAL A 413 27.65 -5.01 -0.12
CA VAL A 413 28.24 -3.69 0.10
C VAL A 413 29.74 -3.79 -0.13
N ALA A 414 30.21 -3.23 -1.24
CA ALA A 414 31.60 -3.17 -1.66
C ALA A 414 32.04 -1.73 -1.96
N MET A 415 31.53 -0.79 -1.17
CA MET A 415 31.93 0.62 -1.23
C MET A 415 33.34 0.81 -0.69
N THR A 416 34.07 1.81 -1.18
CA THR A 416 35.35 2.24 -0.59
C THR A 416 35.19 3.48 0.29
N GLY A 417 34.03 4.16 0.19
CA GLY A 417 33.66 5.28 1.06
C GLY A 417 32.84 4.85 2.28
N VAL A 418 31.87 5.68 2.66
CA VAL A 418 31.09 5.53 3.90
C VAL A 418 29.67 5.07 3.59
N LEU A 419 29.16 4.13 4.38
CA LEU A 419 27.73 3.81 4.46
C LEU A 419 27.26 4.05 5.90
N ASP A 420 26.41 5.05 6.12
CA ASP A 420 25.86 5.37 7.43
C ASP A 420 24.34 5.14 7.44
N ILE A 421 23.90 4.22 8.28
CA ILE A 421 22.52 3.79 8.41
C ILE A 421 22.00 4.21 9.78
N THR A 422 20.81 4.79 9.79
CA THR A 422 20.00 5.00 10.99
C THR A 422 18.60 4.42 10.76
N ALA A 423 18.17 3.52 11.64
CA ALA A 423 16.90 2.80 11.53
C ALA A 423 16.15 2.88 12.88
N ASN A 424 15.02 3.57 12.91
CA ASN A 424 14.23 3.83 14.13
C ASN A 424 12.79 3.32 13.98
N GLY A 425 12.30 2.52 14.94
CA GLY A 425 11.00 1.85 14.85
C GLY A 425 10.78 0.81 15.93
N ASP A 426 9.62 0.14 15.97
CA ASP A 426 9.38 -0.95 16.95
C ASP A 426 10.27 -2.15 16.62
N LYS A 427 10.29 -2.53 15.33
CA LYS A 427 11.21 -3.53 14.80
C LYS A 427 12.05 -2.89 13.72
N CYS A 428 13.36 -3.07 13.79
CA CYS A 428 14.25 -2.44 12.84
C CYS A 428 15.39 -3.34 12.38
N VAL A 429 15.64 -3.30 11.07
CA VAL A 429 16.76 -3.98 10.43
C VAL A 429 17.64 -2.96 9.73
N GLY A 430 18.93 -2.91 10.07
CA GLY A 430 19.88 -2.08 9.31
C GLY A 430 20.05 -2.64 7.90
N ILE A 431 20.63 -3.83 7.79
CA ILE A 431 20.83 -4.54 6.52
C ILE A 431 20.30 -5.97 6.68
N GLY A 432 19.29 -6.35 5.90
CA GLY A 432 18.68 -7.69 5.93
C GLY A 432 17.15 -7.67 5.94
N GLY A 433 16.51 -8.56 6.71
CA GLY A 433 15.05 -8.60 6.76
C GLY A 433 14.46 -9.65 7.71
N GLY A 434 13.29 -10.18 7.36
CA GLY A 434 12.68 -11.32 8.07
C GLY A 434 13.52 -12.58 7.99
N GLY A 435 14.24 -12.79 6.87
CA GLY A 435 15.22 -13.86 6.67
C GLY A 435 16.21 -13.48 5.56
N CYS A 436 17.42 -14.03 5.58
CA CYS A 436 18.52 -13.58 4.70
C CYS A 436 19.30 -14.75 4.09
N LYS A 437 18.58 -15.72 3.47
CA LYS A 437 19.19 -16.94 2.90
C LYS A 437 20.03 -16.70 1.66
N ASP A 438 19.73 -15.63 0.91
CA ASP A 438 20.48 -15.26 -0.30
C ASP A 438 21.85 -14.63 0.01
N GLY A 439 22.10 -14.33 1.29
CA GLY A 439 23.36 -13.86 1.82
C GLY A 439 23.50 -12.33 1.87
N ILE A 440 24.12 -11.84 2.95
CA ILE A 440 24.56 -10.46 3.10
C ILE A 440 26.08 -10.45 3.07
N VAL A 441 26.66 -9.71 2.12
CA VAL A 441 28.11 -9.62 1.92
C VAL A 441 28.58 -8.19 2.10
N ILE A 442 29.38 -7.94 3.12
CA ILE A 442 30.10 -6.70 3.33
C ILE A 442 31.55 -6.94 2.93
N ALA A 443 32.03 -6.31 1.87
CA ALA A 443 33.35 -6.57 1.28
C ALA A 443 34.28 -5.35 1.29
N GLY A 444 33.86 -4.23 1.87
CA GLY A 444 34.67 -3.02 1.95
C GLY A 444 33.93 -1.84 2.57
N GLY A 445 34.68 -0.76 2.82
CA GLY A 445 34.16 0.54 3.24
C GLY A 445 34.13 0.76 4.75
N ASP A 446 33.73 1.96 5.14
CA ASP A 446 33.46 2.34 6.53
C ASP A 446 31.96 2.36 6.77
N ILE A 447 31.46 1.36 7.49
CA ILE A 447 30.03 1.13 7.70
C ILE A 447 29.64 1.50 9.12
N ALA A 448 28.60 2.31 9.26
CA ALA A 448 27.97 2.62 10.52
C ALA A 448 26.50 2.22 10.45
N VAL A 449 26.01 1.46 11.43
CA VAL A 449 24.60 1.08 11.54
C VAL A 449 24.10 1.42 12.93
N ASN A 450 23.14 2.33 13.01
CA ASN A 450 22.48 2.74 14.22
C ASN A 450 21.03 2.26 14.19
N CYS A 451 20.64 1.39 15.11
CA CYS A 451 19.24 0.93 15.21
C CYS A 451 18.67 1.23 16.60
N SER A 452 17.43 1.71 16.67
CA SER A 452 16.71 1.89 17.94
C SER A 452 15.26 1.39 17.86
N GLY A 453 14.77 0.77 18.94
CA GLY A 453 13.44 0.14 18.94
C GLY A 453 13.13 -0.85 20.07
N ASP A 454 12.14 -1.72 19.86
CA ASP A 454 11.89 -2.89 20.72
C ASP A 454 12.75 -4.09 20.28
N ARG A 455 12.82 -4.36 18.97
CA ARG A 455 13.65 -5.44 18.40
C ARG A 455 14.49 -4.93 17.24
N CYS A 456 15.80 -4.97 17.38
CA CYS A 456 16.70 -4.48 16.35
C CYS A 456 17.70 -5.54 15.88
N VAL A 457 17.98 -5.53 14.58
CA VAL A 457 19.08 -6.27 13.97
C VAL A 457 19.94 -5.27 13.19
N GLY A 458 21.25 -5.30 13.41
CA GLY A 458 22.18 -4.46 12.68
C GLY A 458 22.35 -5.00 11.27
N ILE A 459 22.89 -6.22 11.16
CA ILE A 459 23.09 -6.95 9.91
C ILE A 459 22.61 -8.39 10.08
N GLY A 460 21.59 -8.79 9.32
CA GLY A 460 21.02 -10.14 9.36
C GLY A 460 19.50 -10.15 9.49
N SER A 461 18.95 -11.08 10.26
CA SER A 461 17.52 -11.43 10.22
C SER A 461 16.77 -11.35 11.56
N ILE A 462 15.47 -11.05 11.51
CA ILE A 462 14.61 -11.05 12.69
C ILE A 462 13.88 -12.38 12.93
N ASP A 463 13.31 -13.03 11.91
CA ASP A 463 12.40 -14.18 12.10
C ASP A 463 12.79 -15.41 11.27
N GLY A 464 14.03 -15.48 10.80
CA GLY A 464 14.54 -16.53 9.92
C GLY A 464 16.07 -16.61 9.91
N ASP A 465 16.63 -17.43 9.04
CA ASP A 465 18.07 -17.71 9.02
C ASP A 465 18.89 -16.52 8.50
N ALA A 466 20.13 -16.38 8.98
CA ALA A 466 21.08 -15.35 8.56
C ALA A 466 22.35 -15.97 7.95
N ASP A 467 22.67 -15.63 6.70
CA ASP A 467 23.98 -15.87 6.10
C ASP A 467 24.69 -14.52 5.91
N VAL A 468 25.76 -14.28 6.67
CA VAL A 468 26.45 -12.98 6.70
C VAL A 468 27.96 -13.16 6.54
N THR A 469 28.53 -12.55 5.51
CA THR A 469 29.97 -12.47 5.29
C THR A 469 30.44 -11.02 5.39
N ILE A 470 31.45 -10.75 6.23
CA ILE A 470 32.05 -9.42 6.41
C ILE A 470 33.56 -9.53 6.20
N SER A 471 34.11 -8.72 5.31
CA SER A 471 35.54 -8.71 5.04
C SER A 471 36.05 -7.34 4.62
N ASN A 472 37.32 -7.04 4.91
CA ASN A 472 38.04 -5.86 4.42
C ASN A 472 37.36 -4.51 4.74
N CYS A 473 36.65 -4.41 5.87
CA CYS A 473 35.87 -3.21 6.21
C CYS A 473 36.08 -2.73 7.65
N GLY A 474 35.85 -1.44 7.86
CA GLY A 474 35.55 -0.87 9.17
C GLY A 474 34.04 -0.95 9.42
N CYS A 475 33.59 -1.51 10.54
CA CYS A 475 32.15 -1.61 10.81
C CYS A 475 31.80 -1.25 12.26
N ARG A 476 30.91 -0.26 12.44
CA ARG A 476 30.46 0.26 13.72
C ARG A 476 28.96 0.04 13.86
N LEU A 477 28.56 -0.80 14.81
CA LEU A 477 27.17 -1.11 15.09
C LEU A 477 26.79 -0.49 16.43
N LYS A 478 25.74 0.33 16.46
CA LYS A 478 25.18 0.90 17.69
C LYS A 478 23.69 0.60 17.77
N LEU A 479 23.30 -0.25 18.72
CA LEU A 479 21.92 -0.69 18.86
C LEU A 479 21.37 -0.39 20.25
N ALA A 480 20.22 0.27 20.31
CA ALA A 480 19.52 0.59 21.55
C ALA A 480 18.09 0.04 21.49
N ALA A 481 17.88 -1.17 21.99
CA ALA A 481 16.58 -1.84 21.90
C ALA A 481 16.34 -2.87 22.99
N GLY A 482 15.06 -3.19 23.27
CA GLY A 482 14.69 -4.24 24.21
C GLY A 482 15.38 -5.58 23.91
N MET A 483 15.35 -5.98 22.65
CA MET A 483 16.09 -7.11 22.08
C MET A 483 16.95 -6.59 20.92
N SER A 484 18.25 -6.91 20.91
CA SER A 484 19.10 -6.52 19.78
C SER A 484 20.11 -7.58 19.37
N VAL A 485 20.30 -7.74 18.07
CA VAL A 485 21.39 -8.54 17.49
C VAL A 485 22.26 -7.62 16.63
N GLY A 486 23.56 -7.54 16.91
CA GLY A 486 24.48 -6.78 16.07
C GLY A 486 24.59 -7.41 14.69
N ILE A 487 25.11 -8.64 14.64
CA ILE A 487 25.22 -9.45 13.42
C ILE A 487 24.66 -10.84 13.66
N GLY A 488 23.78 -11.30 12.78
CA GLY A 488 23.19 -12.64 12.82
C GLY A 488 21.68 -12.60 12.91
N ALA A 489 21.09 -13.44 13.77
CA ALA A 489 19.64 -13.64 13.79
C ALA A 489 19.04 -13.52 15.18
N VAL A 490 17.81 -13.00 15.29
CA VAL A 490 17.07 -13.09 16.57
C VAL A 490 16.57 -14.52 16.80
N LYS A 491 16.18 -15.23 15.74
CA LYS A 491 15.73 -16.63 15.74
C LYS A 491 16.22 -17.35 14.49
N GLY A 492 16.31 -18.68 14.53
CA GLY A 492 16.73 -19.51 13.39
C GLY A 492 18.19 -19.92 13.50
N SER A 493 18.87 -20.08 12.36
CA SER A 493 20.31 -20.32 12.30
C SER A 493 21.10 -19.10 11.87
N ALA A 494 22.40 -19.08 12.16
CA ALA A 494 23.30 -18.09 11.61
C ALA A 494 24.62 -18.73 11.14
N ASP A 495 24.97 -18.48 9.88
CA ASP A 495 26.28 -18.76 9.32
C ASP A 495 26.98 -17.41 9.08
N ILE A 496 27.98 -17.11 9.90
CA ILE A 496 28.63 -15.82 9.97
C ILE A 496 30.13 -15.99 9.72
N SER A 497 30.68 -15.28 8.75
CA SER A 497 32.11 -15.24 8.45
C SER A 497 32.61 -13.80 8.48
N ILE A 498 33.60 -13.51 9.33
CA ILE A 498 34.18 -12.17 9.49
C ILE A 498 35.70 -12.28 9.35
N SER A 499 36.32 -11.59 8.38
CA SER A 499 37.78 -11.58 8.19
C SER A 499 38.35 -10.19 7.90
N ASP A 500 39.63 -9.95 8.16
CA ASP A 500 40.34 -8.73 7.73
C ASP A 500 39.60 -7.42 8.09
N TYR A 501 39.23 -7.27 9.36
CA TYR A 501 38.24 -6.28 9.79
C TYR A 501 38.68 -5.46 11.01
N ASN A 502 38.03 -4.30 11.19
CA ASN A 502 38.07 -3.56 12.45
C ASN A 502 36.65 -3.16 12.84
N MET A 503 36.12 -3.77 13.89
CA MET A 503 34.71 -3.66 14.27
C MET A 503 34.49 -3.21 15.70
N SER A 504 33.40 -2.46 15.89
CA SER A 504 32.88 -2.13 17.20
C SER A 504 31.36 -2.33 17.27
N CYS A 505 30.89 -3.02 18.29
CA CYS A 505 29.47 -3.23 18.56
C CYS A 505 29.12 -2.65 19.93
N GLU A 506 28.32 -1.59 19.95
CA GLU A 506 27.77 -0.95 21.14
C GLU A 506 26.28 -1.29 21.27
N LEU A 507 25.92 -2.13 22.25
CA LEU A 507 24.53 -2.57 22.43
C LEU A 507 24.02 -2.18 23.83
N SER A 508 22.78 -1.69 23.90
CA SER A 508 22.11 -1.41 25.18
C SER A 508 20.65 -1.86 25.15
N GLY A 509 20.17 -2.47 26.25
CA GLY A 509 18.81 -2.99 26.35
C GLY A 509 18.62 -4.17 27.29
N ASN A 510 17.69 -5.10 26.99
CA ASN A 510 17.41 -6.25 27.87
C ASN A 510 18.17 -7.50 27.43
N ASN A 511 17.91 -7.98 26.20
CA ASN A 511 18.50 -9.21 25.66
C ASN A 511 19.33 -8.87 24.43
N LEU A 512 20.64 -9.02 24.52
CA LEU A 512 21.57 -8.48 23.54
C LEU A 512 22.51 -9.59 23.05
N THR A 513 22.69 -9.68 21.74
CA THR A 513 23.71 -10.52 21.10
C THR A 513 24.57 -9.66 20.18
N ALA A 514 25.89 -9.61 20.35
CA ALA A 514 26.71 -8.82 19.43
C ALA A 514 26.95 -9.54 18.10
N VAL A 515 27.32 -10.83 18.13
CA VAL A 515 27.46 -11.68 16.93
C VAL A 515 26.86 -13.07 17.20
N GLY A 516 25.92 -13.54 16.38
CA GLY A 516 25.34 -14.88 16.44
C GLY A 516 23.82 -14.89 16.52
N VAL A 517 23.26 -15.82 17.28
CA VAL A 517 21.79 -16.00 17.39
C VAL A 517 21.33 -15.74 18.82
N MET A 518 20.22 -15.03 19.01
CA MET A 518 19.79 -14.63 20.37
C MET A 518 19.46 -15.81 21.30
N SER A 519 18.75 -16.83 20.81
CA SER A 519 18.33 -17.97 21.61
C SER A 519 18.02 -19.21 20.78
N ASN A 520 18.36 -20.39 21.28
CA ASN A 520 18.15 -21.70 20.65
C ASN A 520 18.67 -21.77 19.20
N GLY A 521 19.73 -21.01 18.90
CA GLY A 521 20.25 -20.90 17.54
C GLY A 521 21.17 -22.04 17.17
N THR A 522 21.32 -22.27 15.87
CA THR A 522 22.31 -23.19 15.31
C THR A 522 23.18 -22.51 14.26
N GLY A 523 24.27 -23.15 13.85
CA GLY A 523 25.11 -22.72 12.73
C GLY A 523 26.57 -22.54 13.12
N ARG A 524 27.28 -21.66 12.39
CA ARG A 524 28.71 -21.45 12.57
C ARG A 524 29.09 -19.97 12.55
N ILE A 525 29.96 -19.57 13.46
CA ILE A 525 30.63 -18.27 13.46
C ILE A 525 32.13 -18.48 13.21
N CYS A 526 32.67 -17.82 12.19
CA CYS A 526 34.09 -17.77 11.88
C CYS A 526 34.58 -16.32 11.97
N ILE A 527 35.55 -16.04 12.83
CA ILE A 527 36.10 -14.68 13.02
C ILE A 527 37.62 -14.74 12.95
N LEU A 528 38.18 -14.14 11.90
CA LEU A 528 39.58 -14.26 11.53
C LEU A 528 40.23 -12.88 11.37
N ASP A 529 41.51 -12.76 11.75
CA ASP A 529 42.41 -11.69 11.31
C ASP A 529 41.86 -10.26 11.50
N GLY A 530 41.54 -9.87 12.74
CA GLY A 530 40.99 -8.53 12.98
C GLY A 530 40.90 -8.10 14.43
N ARG A 531 40.13 -7.02 14.66
CA ARG A 531 39.81 -6.52 15.99
C ARG A 531 38.30 -6.36 16.17
N LEU A 532 37.77 -6.99 17.20
CA LEU A 532 36.35 -6.87 17.60
C LEU A 532 36.26 -6.23 18.99
N ASN A 533 35.70 -5.02 19.03
CA ASN A 533 35.39 -4.34 20.29
C ASN A 533 33.89 -4.46 20.56
N ILE A 534 33.50 -5.00 21.71
CA ILE A 534 32.10 -5.16 22.08
C ILE A 534 31.89 -4.44 23.42
N SER A 535 30.92 -3.52 23.44
CA SER A 535 30.47 -2.83 24.64
C SER A 535 28.97 -3.07 24.80
N MET A 536 28.57 -3.80 25.84
CA MET A 536 27.17 -4.21 26.04
C MET A 536 26.69 -3.85 27.44
N LYS A 537 25.49 -3.26 27.53
CA LYS A 537 24.83 -2.93 28.80
C LYS A 537 23.40 -3.44 28.83
N GLY A 538 23.10 -4.43 29.68
CA GLY A 538 21.76 -5.02 29.71
C GLY A 538 21.56 -6.16 30.68
N ARG A 539 20.46 -6.92 30.55
CA ARG A 539 20.13 -8.01 31.47
C ARG A 539 20.83 -9.31 31.09
N THR A 540 20.73 -9.67 29.82
CA THR A 540 21.16 -10.95 29.25
C THR A 540 21.99 -10.66 28.01
N LEU A 541 23.28 -10.98 28.06
CA LEU A 541 24.26 -10.58 27.06
C LEU A 541 24.97 -11.80 26.47
N ASN A 542 25.06 -11.88 25.15
CA ASN A 542 25.87 -12.86 24.42
C ASN A 542 26.84 -12.09 23.51
N CYS A 543 28.15 -12.17 23.73
CA CYS A 543 29.10 -11.43 22.89
C CYS A 543 29.24 -12.10 21.52
N VAL A 544 29.62 -13.38 21.48
CA VAL A 544 29.74 -14.17 20.26
C VAL A 544 29.16 -15.57 20.51
N GLY A 545 28.14 -15.97 19.76
CA GLY A 545 27.53 -17.30 19.87
C GLY A 545 26.02 -17.25 20.05
N THR A 546 25.50 -18.09 20.94
CA THR A 546 24.06 -18.17 21.22
C THR A 546 23.80 -18.51 22.69
N ARG A 547 22.53 -18.75 23.03
CA ARG A 547 22.08 -19.20 24.34
C ARG A 547 21.13 -20.38 24.17
N ASP A 548 21.36 -21.44 24.93
CA ASP A 548 20.59 -22.70 24.86
C ASP A 548 20.57 -23.33 23.44
N GLY A 549 21.59 -23.09 22.62
CA GLY A 549 21.69 -23.53 21.23
C GLY A 549 22.90 -24.39 20.91
N GLU A 550 23.16 -24.55 19.60
CA GLU A 550 24.28 -25.31 19.04
C GLU A 550 24.99 -24.57 17.92
N LEU A 551 25.93 -23.71 18.31
CA LEU A 551 26.64 -22.82 17.41
C LEU A 551 28.15 -22.97 17.57
N ASP A 552 28.80 -23.44 16.51
CA ASP A 552 30.25 -23.64 16.47
C ASP A 552 30.98 -22.31 16.22
N CYS A 553 32.03 -22.03 16.99
CA CYS A 553 32.81 -20.80 16.87
C CYS A 553 34.28 -21.12 16.53
N GLU A 554 34.76 -20.59 15.41
CA GLU A 554 36.17 -20.63 15.01
C GLU A 554 36.77 -19.23 15.03
N LEU A 555 37.74 -19.01 15.91
CA LEU A 555 38.39 -17.72 16.11
C LEU A 555 39.89 -17.83 15.82
N LYS A 556 40.43 -16.94 14.99
CA LYS A 556 41.86 -16.94 14.67
C LYS A 556 42.42 -15.53 14.58
N ASN A 557 43.64 -15.33 15.08
CA ASN A 557 44.43 -14.10 14.90
C ASN A 557 43.64 -12.81 15.24
N THR A 558 42.71 -12.88 16.19
CA THR A 558 41.78 -11.78 16.48
C THR A 558 42.03 -11.19 17.86
N VAL A 559 41.92 -9.86 17.96
CA VAL A 559 41.90 -9.13 19.24
C VAL A 559 40.46 -8.83 19.63
N PHE A 560 39.99 -9.45 20.71
CA PHE A 560 38.69 -9.20 21.31
C PHE A 560 38.83 -8.25 22.50
N LYS A 561 38.07 -7.16 22.49
CA LYS A 561 37.91 -6.27 23.64
C LYS A 561 36.46 -6.26 24.08
N LEU A 562 36.15 -6.97 25.16
CA LEU A 562 34.77 -7.13 25.63
C LEU A 562 34.57 -6.34 26.93
N TYR A 563 33.66 -5.37 26.90
CA TYR A 563 33.17 -4.65 28.07
C TYR A 563 31.68 -4.94 28.22
N CYS A 564 31.29 -5.64 29.28
CA CYS A 564 29.91 -6.05 29.49
C CYS A 564 29.45 -5.72 30.90
N GLU A 565 28.30 -5.05 31.01
CA GLU A 565 27.66 -4.70 32.27
C GLU A 565 26.25 -5.29 32.28
N GLY A 566 25.98 -6.23 33.20
CA GLY A 566 24.68 -6.89 33.17
C GLY A 566 24.47 -8.05 34.13
N GLY A 567 23.26 -8.63 34.07
CA GLY A 567 22.84 -9.72 34.94
C GLY A 567 23.53 -11.05 34.62
N SER A 568 23.46 -11.48 33.36
CA SER A 568 24.00 -12.76 32.87
C SER A 568 24.72 -12.56 31.55
N VAL A 569 26.01 -12.88 31.50
CA VAL A 569 26.88 -12.60 30.34
C VAL A 569 27.50 -13.90 29.82
N SER A 570 27.44 -14.12 28.50
CA SER A 570 28.27 -15.07 27.75
C SER A 570 29.27 -14.29 26.89
N GLY A 571 30.55 -14.63 26.98
CA GLY A 571 31.61 -14.13 26.11
C GLY A 571 31.51 -14.79 24.74
N VAL A 572 32.37 -15.78 24.48
CA VAL A 572 32.38 -16.57 23.25
C VAL A 572 31.86 -17.98 23.51
N GLY A 573 30.89 -18.42 22.71
CA GLY A 573 30.21 -19.71 22.85
C GLY A 573 28.88 -19.57 23.59
N ASP A 574 28.40 -20.68 24.13
CA ASP A 574 27.11 -20.75 24.78
C ASP A 574 27.25 -21.14 26.25
N LYS A 575 26.64 -20.37 27.16
CA LYS A 575 26.70 -20.64 28.59
C LYS A 575 25.97 -21.93 29.01
N THR A 576 24.98 -22.36 28.25
CA THR A 576 24.07 -23.46 28.59
C THR A 576 23.91 -24.50 27.47
N GLY A 577 24.27 -24.13 26.25
CA GLY A 577 24.17 -24.97 25.06
C GLY A 577 25.34 -25.93 24.82
N LYS A 578 25.47 -26.35 23.57
CA LYS A 578 26.46 -27.32 23.09
C LYS A 578 27.01 -26.87 21.74
N GLY A 579 28.29 -26.55 21.63
CA GLY A 579 28.86 -26.06 20.37
C GLY A 579 30.36 -25.97 20.55
N ASP A 580 31.10 -26.34 19.50
CA ASP A 580 32.54 -26.42 19.54
C ASP A 580 33.14 -25.02 19.40
N VAL A 581 34.07 -24.68 20.30
CA VAL A 581 34.78 -23.40 20.26
C VAL A 581 36.26 -23.65 20.05
N THR A 582 36.79 -23.14 18.95
CA THR A 582 38.21 -23.16 18.63
C THR A 582 38.74 -21.72 18.63
N ALA A 583 39.85 -21.49 19.33
CA ALA A 583 40.52 -20.19 19.38
C ALA A 583 42.02 -20.38 19.16
N GLN A 584 42.56 -19.75 18.12
CA GLN A 584 43.99 -19.81 17.78
C GLN A 584 44.59 -18.41 17.68
N SER A 585 45.72 -18.17 18.36
CA SER A 585 46.48 -16.92 18.26
C SER A 585 45.66 -15.64 18.56
N CYS A 586 44.63 -15.76 19.39
CA CYS A 586 43.75 -14.63 19.73
C CYS A 586 44.22 -13.92 21.00
N GLN A 587 43.92 -12.62 21.11
CA GLN A 587 44.05 -11.86 22.34
C GLN A 587 42.67 -11.49 22.87
N PHE A 588 42.45 -11.69 24.16
CA PHE A 588 41.19 -11.39 24.81
C PHE A 588 41.39 -10.42 25.97
N ASP A 589 40.88 -9.20 25.85
CA ASP A 589 40.84 -8.19 26.91
C ASP A 589 39.38 -8.04 27.38
N VAL A 590 39.09 -8.43 28.62
CA VAL A 590 37.73 -8.71 29.09
C VAL A 590 37.44 -7.99 30.39
N MET A 591 36.34 -7.26 30.43
CA MET A 591 35.81 -6.65 31.64
C MET A 591 34.31 -6.93 31.74
N PHE A 592 33.95 -7.84 32.64
CA PHE A 592 32.56 -8.14 32.96
C PHE A 592 32.21 -7.59 34.34
N LEU A 593 31.21 -6.72 34.38
CA LEU A 593 30.57 -6.22 35.60
C LEU A 593 29.24 -6.96 35.73
N THR A 594 29.28 -8.14 36.34
CA THR A 594 28.14 -9.07 36.33
C THR A 594 28.13 -10.01 37.52
N GLY A 595 26.92 -10.36 37.98
CA GLY A 595 26.73 -11.40 38.98
C GLY A 595 26.97 -12.82 38.45
N ASP A 596 26.84 -13.02 37.12
CA ASP A 596 26.77 -14.35 36.51
C ASP A 596 27.41 -14.39 35.11
N GLY A 597 28.75 -14.36 35.07
CA GLY A 597 29.55 -14.34 33.83
C GLY A 597 30.05 -15.71 33.37
N TRP A 598 30.06 -15.92 32.05
CA TRP A 598 30.66 -17.05 31.35
C TRP A 598 31.53 -16.51 30.21
N TRP A 599 32.74 -17.04 30.04
CA TRP A 599 33.75 -16.38 29.21
C TRP A 599 33.98 -17.05 27.85
N LEU A 600 34.35 -18.34 27.82
CA LEU A 600 34.79 -19.00 26.60
C LEU A 600 34.43 -20.49 26.62
N GLY A 601 33.78 -20.96 25.55
CA GLY A 601 33.38 -22.35 25.36
C GLY A 601 31.91 -22.61 25.64
N SER A 602 31.49 -23.87 25.52
CA SER A 602 30.13 -24.32 25.83
C SER A 602 30.16 -25.56 26.74
N PRO A 603 29.28 -25.69 27.77
CA PRO A 603 29.35 -26.80 28.73
C PRO A 603 29.34 -28.20 28.13
N ASN A 604 28.63 -28.37 27.01
CA ASN A 604 28.44 -29.66 26.33
C ASN A 604 29.12 -29.72 24.96
N GLY A 605 30.04 -28.78 24.66
CA GLY A 605 30.85 -28.77 23.46
C GLY A 605 32.33 -29.04 23.75
N THR A 606 33.16 -29.02 22.71
CA THR A 606 34.61 -29.05 22.86
C THR A 606 35.18 -27.63 22.88
N LEU A 607 36.27 -27.44 23.63
CA LEU A 607 37.02 -26.19 23.67
C LEU A 607 38.48 -26.46 23.32
N SER A 608 38.97 -25.85 22.24
CA SER A 608 40.37 -25.89 21.83
C SER A 608 40.96 -24.48 21.82
N VAL A 609 42.02 -24.26 22.58
CA VAL A 609 42.69 -22.95 22.69
C VAL A 609 44.18 -23.13 22.45
N VAL A 610 44.70 -22.48 21.40
CA VAL A 610 46.10 -22.57 20.96
C VAL A 610 46.69 -21.17 20.86
N ASP A 611 47.85 -20.93 21.49
CA ASP A 611 48.62 -19.68 21.39
C ASP A 611 47.86 -18.37 21.70
N CYS A 612 46.82 -18.42 22.54
CA CYS A 612 46.02 -17.26 22.89
C CYS A 612 46.53 -16.52 24.15
N LYS A 613 46.28 -15.20 24.21
CA LYS A 613 46.55 -14.33 25.37
C LYS A 613 45.25 -13.85 26.00
N LYS A 614 45.22 -13.67 27.33
CA LYS A 614 44.04 -13.18 28.04
C LYS A 614 44.38 -12.21 29.17
N ASP A 615 43.60 -11.13 29.28
CA ASP A 615 43.46 -10.26 30.46
C ASP A 615 41.97 -10.20 30.82
N ILE A 616 41.58 -10.83 31.92
CA ILE A 616 40.17 -11.02 32.28
C ILE A 616 39.89 -10.45 33.66
N LYS A 617 38.92 -9.54 33.75
CA LYS A 617 38.41 -8.94 34.98
C LYS A 617 36.91 -9.19 35.08
N ILE A 618 36.49 -9.95 36.09
CA ILE A 618 35.09 -10.20 36.39
C ILE A 618 34.83 -9.67 37.80
N ASN A 619 34.15 -8.52 37.89
CA ASN A 619 33.79 -7.89 39.17
C ASN A 619 32.33 -8.19 39.49
N LYS A 620 32.10 -8.64 40.73
CA LYS A 620 30.79 -8.99 41.27
C LYS A 620 30.14 -7.82 42.00
#